data_AF-A0A7W7VQ74-F1
#
_entry.id   AF-A0A7W7VQ74-F1
#
_cell.length_a   1.000
_cell.length_b   1.000
_cell.length_c   1.000
_cell.angle_alpha   90.00
_cell.angle_beta   90.00
_cell.angle_gamma   90.00
#
_symmetry.space_group_name_H-M   'P 1'
#
loop_
_entity.id
_entity.type
_entity.pdbx_description
1 polymer ?
#
loop_
_entity_poly.entity_id
_entity_poly.type
_entity_poly.pdbx_seq_one_letter_code
_entity_poly.pdbx_strand_id
1 'polypeptide(L)'
;MNEVPGQRRLAWMTLIMASTLALACAAVAAVTAGAAVTELTRGPTRTELDRAAAAETAGRWRSWPAGRIFPETVGYAAEQGGRERAHRVGISPETRCERAVDPGLRETLRRTGCRGVLRATYIDALQGVVVTVGVVAFAGEREAVRAKAALPRTGRPSPGLLALGFPGTVTDRFTAVGRQGGLVRQAGPYVVMTTVGQVDGRPGKAVGEQRPTIFAFTGDIADRILAGLSTPERPSCESGEWRC
;
A
#
# COMPACT_ATOMS: atom_id res chain seq x y z
N MET A 1 41.37 52.15 -55.88
CA MET A 1 40.64 51.36 -54.85
C MET A 1 39.17 51.69 -55.01
N ASN A 2 38.44 50.82 -55.70
CA ASN A 2 37.05 51.08 -56.11
C ASN A 2 36.10 50.50 -55.05
N GLU A 3 35.51 51.35 -54.21
CA GLU A 3 34.37 50.96 -53.36
C GLU A 3 33.11 50.85 -54.23
N VAL A 4 32.54 49.65 -54.31
CA VAL A 4 31.31 49.38 -55.06
C VAL A 4 30.09 49.89 -54.25
N PRO A 5 29.26 50.81 -54.78
CA PRO A 5 28.18 51.47 -54.02
C PRO A 5 27.07 50.56 -53.46
N GLY A 6 27.02 49.30 -53.87
CA GLY A 6 26.06 48.29 -53.38
C GLY A 6 26.50 47.52 -52.14
N GLN A 7 27.80 47.50 -51.84
CA GLN A 7 28.39 46.63 -50.81
C GLN A 7 28.08 47.12 -49.38
N ARG A 8 28.01 48.44 -49.18
CA ARG A 8 27.60 49.06 -47.91
C ARG A 8 26.11 48.82 -47.59
N ARG A 9 25.24 48.78 -48.61
CA ARG A 9 23.80 48.51 -48.43
C ARG A 9 23.53 47.05 -48.05
N LEU A 10 24.21 46.09 -48.69
CA LEU A 10 24.12 44.67 -48.31
C LEU A 10 24.68 44.41 -46.90
N ALA A 11 25.81 45.05 -46.55
CA ALA A 11 26.40 44.96 -45.21
C ALA A 11 25.47 45.58 -44.13
N TRP A 12 24.80 46.68 -44.44
CA TRP A 12 23.80 47.28 -43.55
C TRP A 12 22.56 46.40 -43.39
N MET A 13 22.04 45.83 -44.48
CA MET A 13 20.89 44.92 -44.42
C MET A 13 21.20 43.64 -43.62
N THR A 14 22.39 43.07 -43.79
CA THR A 14 22.82 41.89 -43.02
C THR A 14 23.00 42.19 -41.54
N LEU A 15 23.54 43.36 -41.17
CA LEU A 15 23.63 43.81 -39.78
C LEU A 15 22.25 44.02 -39.13
N ILE A 16 21.30 44.62 -39.86
CA ILE A 16 19.93 44.81 -39.38
C ILE A 16 19.25 43.44 -39.17
N MET A 17 19.35 42.53 -40.15
CA MET A 17 18.81 41.18 -40.06
C MET A 17 19.41 40.36 -38.91
N ALA A 18 20.73 40.45 -38.69
CA ALA A 18 21.39 39.78 -37.58
C ALA A 18 20.94 40.37 -36.23
N SER A 19 20.80 41.69 -36.15
CA SER A 19 20.37 42.38 -34.92
C SER A 19 18.91 42.07 -34.56
N THR A 20 18.01 42.05 -35.54
CA THR A 20 16.60 41.69 -35.33
C THR A 20 16.46 40.23 -34.93
N LEU A 21 17.22 39.32 -35.55
CA LEU A 21 17.24 37.91 -35.17
C LEU A 21 17.78 37.71 -33.74
N ALA A 22 18.86 38.40 -33.37
CA ALA A 22 19.42 38.34 -32.03
C ALA A 22 18.43 38.84 -30.96
N LEU A 23 17.74 39.97 -31.22
CA LEU A 23 16.69 40.50 -30.35
C LEU A 23 15.51 39.53 -30.22
N ALA A 24 15.09 38.90 -31.32
CA ALA A 24 14.03 37.90 -31.31
C ALA A 24 14.43 36.67 -30.47
N CYS A 25 15.64 36.14 -30.65
CA CYS A 25 16.16 35.04 -29.84
C CYS A 25 16.27 35.40 -28.36
N ALA A 26 16.74 36.61 -28.03
CA ALA A 26 16.84 37.08 -26.65
C ALA A 26 15.46 37.21 -25.97
N ALA A 27 14.45 37.69 -26.71
CA ALA A 27 13.07 37.77 -26.20
C ALA A 27 12.48 36.37 -25.92
N VAL A 28 12.69 35.41 -26.83
CA VAL A 28 12.25 34.02 -26.63
C VAL A 28 12.97 33.38 -25.44
N ALA A 29 14.27 33.60 -25.30
CA ALA A 29 15.05 33.12 -24.16
C ALA A 29 14.54 33.72 -22.83
N ALA A 30 14.20 35.01 -22.80
CA ALA A 30 13.65 35.65 -21.60
C ALA A 30 12.27 35.10 -21.23
N VAL A 31 11.38 34.85 -22.19
CA VAL A 31 10.04 34.26 -21.94
C VAL A 31 10.16 32.82 -21.43
N THR A 32 11.04 32.01 -22.05
CA THR A 32 11.24 30.62 -21.65
C THR A 32 11.94 30.51 -20.29
N ALA A 33 12.92 31.37 -20.00
CA ALA A 33 13.53 31.47 -18.68
C ALA A 33 12.53 31.93 -17.63
N GLY A 34 11.68 32.92 -17.95
CA GLY A 34 10.61 33.38 -17.07
C GLY A 34 9.61 32.26 -16.73
N ALA A 35 9.17 31.51 -17.74
CA ALA A 35 8.29 30.35 -17.55
C ALA A 35 8.94 29.26 -16.69
N ALA A 36 10.23 28.97 -16.91
CA ALA A 36 10.98 28.02 -16.10
C ALA A 36 11.12 28.48 -14.65
N VAL A 37 11.42 29.77 -14.41
CA VAL A 37 11.46 30.33 -13.05
C VAL A 37 10.09 30.22 -12.39
N THR A 38 9.01 30.57 -13.09
CA THR A 38 7.66 30.46 -12.52
C THR A 38 7.27 29.03 -12.16
N GLU A 39 7.67 28.04 -12.98
CA GLU A 39 7.43 26.62 -12.69
C GLU A 39 8.26 26.13 -11.50
N LEU A 40 9.50 26.60 -11.36
CA LEU A 40 10.37 26.26 -10.23
C LEU A 40 9.94 26.93 -8.92
N THR A 41 9.25 28.08 -8.99
CA THR A 41 8.81 28.83 -7.79
C THR A 41 7.34 28.65 -7.46
N ARG A 42 6.54 28.00 -8.31
CA ARG A 42 5.11 27.78 -7.99
C ARG A 42 4.97 26.71 -6.91
N GLY A 43 3.99 26.91 -6.02
CA GLY A 43 3.58 25.87 -5.10
C GLY A 43 2.92 24.68 -5.81
N PRO A 44 2.86 23.51 -5.15
CA PRO A 44 2.26 22.31 -5.73
C PRO A 44 0.75 22.50 -5.93
N THR A 45 0.25 21.97 -7.04
CA THR A 45 -1.19 21.88 -7.32
C THR A 45 -1.85 20.82 -6.45
N ARG A 46 -3.17 20.91 -6.30
CA ARG A 46 -3.96 19.87 -5.60
C ARG A 46 -3.75 18.48 -6.20
N THR A 47 -3.69 18.38 -7.53
CA THR A 47 -3.47 17.09 -8.20
C THR A 47 -2.07 16.53 -7.95
N GLU A 48 -1.04 17.37 -7.87
CA GLU A 48 0.31 16.92 -7.49
C GLU A 48 0.34 16.44 -6.04
N LEU A 49 -0.30 17.17 -5.13
CA LEU A 49 -0.45 16.77 -3.72
C LEU A 49 -1.20 15.43 -3.57
N ASP A 50 -2.31 15.26 -4.29
CA ASP A 50 -3.11 14.03 -4.25
C ASP A 50 -2.31 12.83 -4.79
N ARG A 51 -1.54 13.03 -5.88
CA ARG A 51 -0.65 12.00 -6.42
C ARG A 51 0.47 11.66 -5.43
N ALA A 52 1.06 12.65 -4.78
CA ALA A 52 2.09 12.44 -3.77
C ALA A 52 1.56 11.67 -2.56
N ALA A 53 0.38 12.04 -2.06
CA ALA A 53 -0.30 11.34 -0.96
C ALA A 53 -0.63 9.89 -1.32
N ALA A 54 -1.13 9.64 -2.54
CA ALA A 54 -1.43 8.30 -3.02
C ALA A 54 -0.15 7.45 -3.17
N ALA A 55 0.94 8.04 -3.69
CA ALA A 55 2.22 7.37 -3.86
C ALA A 55 2.87 7.03 -2.50
N GLU A 56 2.83 7.95 -1.53
CA GLU A 56 3.27 7.70 -0.16
C GLU A 56 2.46 6.57 0.46
N THR A 57 1.12 6.66 0.41
CA THR A 57 0.22 5.64 0.97
C THR A 57 0.51 4.27 0.37
N ALA A 58 0.71 4.15 -0.95
CA ALA A 58 1.06 2.90 -1.63
C ALA A 58 2.50 2.42 -1.33
N GLY A 59 3.37 3.30 -0.85
CA GLY A 59 4.74 3.00 -0.45
C GLY A 59 4.90 2.48 0.98
N ARG A 60 3.93 2.77 1.87
CA ARG A 60 4.00 2.49 3.32
C ARG A 60 4.41 1.06 3.68
N TRP A 61 3.92 0.06 2.95
CA TRP A 61 4.26 -1.34 3.20
C TRP A 61 5.77 -1.65 3.11
N ARG A 62 6.56 -0.82 2.40
CA ARG A 62 8.03 -0.93 2.34
C ARG A 62 8.74 0.06 3.24
N SER A 63 8.21 1.27 3.37
CA SER A 63 8.91 2.36 4.06
C SER A 63 8.69 2.34 5.57
N TRP A 64 7.52 1.89 6.04
CA TRP A 64 7.21 1.89 7.46
C TRP A 64 7.83 0.69 8.18
N PRO A 65 8.22 0.86 9.46
CA PRO A 65 8.56 -0.28 10.31
C PRO A 65 7.39 -1.27 10.37
N ALA A 66 7.69 -2.56 10.28
CA ALA A 66 6.64 -3.58 10.30
C ALA A 66 5.80 -3.56 11.59
N GLY A 67 6.39 -3.13 12.72
CA GLY A 67 5.67 -2.93 13.98
C GLY A 67 4.69 -1.74 13.99
N ARG A 68 4.82 -0.79 13.06
CA ARG A 68 3.81 0.27 12.83
C ARG A 68 2.62 -0.28 12.05
N ILE A 69 2.89 -1.12 11.06
CA ILE A 69 1.88 -1.79 10.21
C ILE A 69 1.08 -2.82 11.03
N PHE A 70 1.79 -3.61 11.82
CA PHE A 70 1.23 -4.59 12.73
C PHE A 70 1.58 -4.19 14.15
N PRO A 71 0.75 -3.41 14.87
CA PRO A 71 1.02 -2.99 16.24
C PRO A 71 1.22 -4.16 17.21
N GLU A 72 1.84 -3.90 18.37
CA GLU A 72 2.03 -4.94 19.39
C GLU A 72 0.69 -5.46 19.95
N THR A 73 -0.30 -4.58 20.06
CA THR A 73 -1.66 -4.94 20.45
C THR A 73 -2.69 -4.32 19.52
N VAL A 74 -3.75 -5.06 19.23
CA VAL A 74 -4.88 -4.58 18.43
C VAL A 74 -6.17 -4.80 19.21
N GLY A 75 -6.93 -3.72 19.44
CA GLY A 75 -8.19 -3.79 20.16
C GLY A 75 -9.33 -4.34 19.30
N TYR A 76 -10.21 -5.15 19.90
CA TYR A 76 -11.40 -5.70 19.25
C TYR A 76 -12.59 -5.77 20.23
N ALA A 77 -13.80 -5.91 19.71
CA ALA A 77 -15.00 -6.15 20.52
C ALA A 77 -15.12 -7.63 20.89
N ALA A 78 -15.18 -7.93 22.19
CA ALA A 78 -15.34 -9.30 22.67
C ALA A 78 -16.78 -9.80 22.43
N GLU A 79 -16.95 -11.09 22.17
CA GLU A 79 -18.29 -11.68 21.92
C GLU A 79 -19.23 -11.55 23.12
N GLN A 80 -18.69 -11.63 24.34
CA GLN A 80 -19.48 -11.49 25.58
C GLN A 80 -19.75 -10.02 25.94
N GLY A 81 -19.37 -9.08 25.06
CA GLY A 81 -19.41 -7.65 25.32
C GLY A 81 -18.09 -7.10 25.89
N GLY A 82 -17.86 -5.81 25.69
CA GLY A 82 -16.64 -5.14 26.12
C GLY A 82 -15.56 -5.05 25.03
N ARG A 83 -14.39 -4.55 25.41
CA ARG A 83 -13.23 -4.39 24.53
C ARG A 83 -12.06 -5.20 25.07
N GLU A 84 -11.47 -5.99 24.20
CA GLU A 84 -10.28 -6.78 24.48
C GLU A 84 -9.14 -6.38 23.53
N ARG A 85 -7.95 -6.96 23.75
CA ARG A 85 -6.76 -6.72 22.93
C ARG A 85 -6.12 -8.03 22.53
N ALA A 86 -5.92 -8.20 21.23
CA ALA A 86 -5.10 -9.26 20.68
C ALA A 86 -3.62 -8.84 20.74
N HIS A 87 -2.74 -9.78 21.05
CA HIS A 87 -1.30 -9.54 21.18
C HIS A 87 -0.55 -10.15 20.00
N ARG A 88 0.36 -9.38 19.42
CA ARG A 88 1.18 -9.83 18.29
C ARG A 88 2.22 -10.83 18.77
N VAL A 89 2.21 -12.03 18.20
CA VAL A 89 3.18 -13.08 18.50
C VAL A 89 4.43 -12.94 17.63
N GLY A 90 4.27 -12.54 16.37
CA GLY A 90 5.40 -12.32 15.48
C GLY A 90 5.01 -11.77 14.11
N ILE A 91 6.03 -11.37 13.35
CA ILE A 91 5.93 -10.86 11.98
C ILE A 91 6.87 -11.68 11.09
N SER A 92 6.38 -12.11 9.93
CA SER A 92 7.18 -12.85 8.95
C SER A 92 8.08 -11.90 8.14
N PRO A 93 9.36 -12.25 7.91
CA PRO A 93 10.23 -11.52 6.98
C PRO A 93 9.94 -11.86 5.51
N GLU A 94 9.24 -12.97 5.23
CA GLU A 94 8.84 -13.36 3.87
C GLU A 94 7.72 -12.44 3.35
N THR A 95 7.96 -11.81 2.20
CA THR A 95 7.05 -10.84 1.57
C THR A 95 6.55 -11.25 0.19
N ARG A 96 7.02 -12.38 -0.37
CA ARG A 96 6.60 -12.84 -1.69
C ARG A 96 5.12 -13.25 -1.70
N CYS A 97 4.37 -12.74 -2.68
CA CYS A 97 2.93 -12.91 -2.78
C CYS A 97 2.52 -14.39 -2.82
N GLU A 98 3.22 -15.20 -3.59
CA GLU A 98 2.94 -16.62 -3.79
C GLU A 98 3.26 -17.50 -2.58
N ARG A 99 4.06 -16.98 -1.65
CA ARG A 99 4.43 -17.64 -0.38
C ARG A 99 3.43 -17.35 0.74
N ALA A 100 2.52 -16.39 0.55
CA ALA A 100 1.56 -15.97 1.56
C ALA A 100 0.19 -16.65 1.42
N VAL A 101 -0.18 -17.16 0.24
CA VAL A 101 -1.52 -17.68 -0.06
C VAL A 101 -1.49 -19.11 -0.57
N ASP A 102 -2.65 -19.78 -0.50
CA ASP A 102 -2.84 -21.11 -1.10
C ASP A 102 -2.51 -21.10 -2.61
N PRO A 103 -2.03 -22.22 -3.16
CA PRO A 103 -1.68 -22.33 -4.58
C PRO A 103 -2.75 -21.79 -5.55
N GLY A 104 -4.04 -22.02 -5.24
CA GLY A 104 -5.16 -21.57 -6.05
C GLY A 104 -5.34 -20.05 -6.17
N LEU A 105 -4.68 -19.24 -5.34
CA LEU A 105 -4.77 -17.76 -5.40
C LEU A 105 -3.52 -17.08 -5.96
N ARG A 106 -2.44 -17.84 -6.19
CA ARG A 106 -1.15 -17.28 -6.63
C ARG A 106 -1.28 -16.56 -7.96
N GLU A 107 -1.96 -17.19 -8.92
CA GLU A 107 -2.19 -16.61 -10.25
C GLU A 107 -3.09 -15.38 -10.19
N THR A 108 -4.12 -15.41 -9.34
CA THR A 108 -5.01 -14.26 -9.12
C THR A 108 -4.24 -13.05 -8.58
N LEU A 109 -3.40 -13.24 -7.56
CA LEU A 109 -2.58 -12.16 -7.01
C LEU A 109 -1.55 -11.65 -8.03
N ARG A 110 -0.94 -12.55 -8.82
CA ARG A 110 0.00 -12.18 -9.89
C ARG A 110 -0.68 -11.32 -10.95
N ARG A 111 -1.85 -11.72 -11.46
CA ARG A 111 -2.60 -10.98 -12.50
C ARG A 111 -3.12 -9.64 -12.02
N THR A 112 -3.44 -9.53 -10.74
CA THR A 112 -3.97 -8.29 -10.15
C THR A 112 -2.87 -7.32 -9.72
N GLY A 113 -1.60 -7.70 -9.88
CA GLY A 113 -0.45 -6.81 -9.67
C GLY A 113 0.02 -6.73 -8.22
N CYS A 114 -0.07 -7.83 -7.47
CA CYS A 114 0.48 -7.91 -6.11
C CYS A 114 1.96 -7.51 -6.08
N ARG A 115 2.31 -6.56 -5.22
CA ARG A 115 3.67 -6.04 -5.04
C ARG A 115 4.41 -6.73 -3.89
N GLY A 116 3.67 -7.22 -2.91
CA GLY A 116 4.19 -7.94 -1.74
C GLY A 116 3.07 -8.24 -0.76
N VAL A 117 3.30 -9.19 0.14
CA VAL A 117 2.37 -9.55 1.22
C VAL A 117 3.12 -9.59 2.54
N LEU A 118 2.82 -8.66 3.44
CA LEU A 118 3.32 -8.69 4.81
C LEU A 118 2.41 -9.56 5.67
N ARG A 119 2.95 -10.33 6.62
CA ARG A 119 2.14 -11.16 7.52
C ARG A 119 2.57 -11.08 8.97
N ALA A 120 1.58 -11.04 9.86
CA ALA A 120 1.77 -11.14 11.30
C ALA A 120 0.72 -12.06 11.91
N THR A 121 1.04 -12.64 13.07
CA THR A 121 0.10 -13.49 13.81
C THR A 121 -0.18 -12.88 15.17
N TYR A 122 -1.45 -12.87 15.54
CA TYR A 122 -1.95 -12.41 16.83
C TYR A 122 -2.62 -13.56 17.57
N ILE A 123 -2.56 -13.50 18.90
CA ILE A 123 -3.35 -14.31 19.81
C ILE A 123 -4.40 -13.41 20.48
N ASP A 124 -5.63 -13.89 20.62
CA ASP A 124 -6.69 -13.19 21.33
C ASP A 124 -6.39 -13.07 22.83
N ALA A 125 -7.19 -12.26 23.55
CA ALA A 125 -6.97 -12.01 24.97
C ALA A 125 -7.14 -13.27 25.84
N LEU A 126 -8.04 -14.17 25.44
CA LEU A 126 -8.30 -15.45 26.13
C LEU A 126 -7.29 -16.54 25.76
N GLN A 127 -6.37 -16.25 24.83
CA GLN A 127 -5.35 -17.18 24.35
C GLN A 127 -5.90 -18.48 23.76
N GLY A 128 -7.13 -18.45 23.24
CA GLY A 128 -7.80 -19.60 22.62
C GLY A 128 -7.81 -19.55 21.09
N VAL A 129 -7.66 -18.36 20.50
CA VAL A 129 -7.83 -18.11 19.07
C VAL A 129 -6.62 -17.38 18.49
N VAL A 130 -6.08 -17.93 17.41
CA VAL A 130 -4.94 -17.40 16.67
C VAL A 130 -5.44 -16.82 15.34
N VAL A 131 -4.96 -15.63 15.00
CA VAL A 131 -5.28 -14.93 13.75
C VAL A 131 -4.00 -14.57 13.03
N THR A 132 -3.78 -15.11 11.84
CA THR A 132 -2.76 -14.60 10.92
C THR A 132 -3.41 -13.53 10.04
N VAL A 133 -2.83 -12.34 10.01
CA VAL A 133 -3.22 -11.22 9.17
C VAL A 133 -2.20 -11.02 8.07
N GLY A 134 -2.66 -10.82 6.84
CA GLY A 134 -1.85 -10.58 5.66
C GLY A 134 -2.24 -9.26 4.99
N VAL A 135 -1.29 -8.33 4.85
CA VAL A 135 -1.47 -7.07 4.11
C VAL A 135 -0.90 -7.27 2.71
N VAL A 136 -1.78 -7.35 1.70
CA VAL A 136 -1.41 -7.43 0.28
C VAL A 136 -1.33 -6.03 -0.28
N ALA A 137 -0.15 -5.65 -0.79
CA ALA A 137 0.10 -4.34 -1.35
C ALA A 137 -0.04 -4.31 -2.88
N PHE A 138 -0.61 -3.24 -3.40
CA PHE A 138 -0.77 -2.99 -4.84
C PHE A 138 -0.19 -1.62 -5.22
N ALA A 139 -0.09 -1.36 -6.53
CA ALA A 139 0.37 -0.06 -7.02
C ALA A 139 -0.63 1.08 -6.74
N GLY A 140 -1.91 0.75 -6.60
CA GLY A 140 -2.99 1.69 -6.41
C GLY A 140 -4.28 1.00 -5.98
N GLU A 141 -5.29 1.81 -5.66
CA GLU A 141 -6.58 1.32 -5.18
C GLU A 141 -7.35 0.52 -6.22
N ARG A 142 -7.23 0.88 -7.50
CA ARG A 142 -7.91 0.17 -8.60
C ARG A 142 -7.51 -1.30 -8.67
N GLU A 143 -6.20 -1.58 -8.53
CA GLU A 143 -5.66 -2.93 -8.47
C GLU A 143 -6.17 -3.69 -7.24
N ALA A 144 -6.19 -3.04 -6.08
CA ALA A 144 -6.66 -3.62 -4.82
C ALA A 144 -8.16 -4.00 -4.88
N VAL A 145 -9.00 -3.14 -5.46
CA VAL A 145 -10.43 -3.40 -5.69
C VAL A 145 -10.62 -4.60 -6.63
N ARG A 146 -9.88 -4.65 -7.75
CA ARG A 146 -9.92 -5.80 -8.67
C ARG A 146 -9.49 -7.09 -7.98
N ALA A 147 -8.44 -7.04 -7.17
CA ALA A 147 -7.99 -8.19 -6.39
C ALA A 147 -9.06 -8.66 -5.39
N LYS A 148 -9.65 -7.74 -4.63
CA LYS A 148 -10.72 -8.03 -3.67
C LYS A 148 -11.91 -8.72 -4.33
N ALA A 149 -12.30 -8.30 -5.54
CA ALA A 149 -13.39 -8.91 -6.30
C ALA A 149 -13.07 -10.34 -6.79
N ALA A 150 -11.80 -10.65 -7.03
CA ALA A 150 -11.34 -11.96 -7.49
C ALA A 150 -10.97 -12.93 -6.35
N LEU A 151 -10.94 -12.44 -5.10
CA LEU A 151 -10.62 -13.25 -3.93
C LEU A 151 -11.89 -13.93 -3.36
N PRO A 152 -11.73 -15.05 -2.62
CA PRO A 152 -12.84 -15.77 -2.01
C PRO A 152 -13.68 -14.92 -1.05
N ARG A 153 -14.95 -15.27 -0.92
CA ARG A 153 -15.85 -14.65 0.06
C ARG A 153 -15.42 -14.97 1.49
N THR A 154 -15.67 -14.03 2.39
CA THR A 154 -15.46 -14.16 3.84
C THR A 154 -16.16 -15.41 4.38
N GLY A 155 -15.56 -16.03 5.40
CA GLY A 155 -16.07 -17.21 6.11
C GLY A 155 -15.36 -18.50 5.72
N ARG A 156 -14.74 -18.59 4.53
CA ARG A 156 -14.03 -19.81 4.11
C ARG A 156 -12.54 -19.76 4.51
N PRO A 157 -11.97 -20.83 5.09
CA PRO A 157 -10.55 -20.89 5.45
C PRO A 157 -9.62 -21.16 4.26
N SER A 158 -10.13 -21.78 3.19
CA SER A 158 -9.35 -22.17 2.01
C SER A 158 -10.21 -22.15 0.73
N PRO A 159 -9.65 -21.75 -0.43
CA PRO A 159 -8.34 -21.13 -0.56
C PRO A 159 -8.30 -19.74 0.09
N GLY A 160 -7.15 -19.31 0.60
CA GLY A 160 -7.01 -18.08 1.38
C GLY A 160 -5.57 -17.78 1.78
N LEU A 161 -5.42 -16.95 2.81
CA LEU A 161 -4.12 -16.66 3.43
C LEU A 161 -3.61 -17.91 4.16
N LEU A 162 -2.34 -18.24 3.99
CA LEU A 162 -1.69 -19.32 4.73
C LEU A 162 -1.47 -18.90 6.18
N ALA A 163 -1.75 -19.84 7.09
CA ALA A 163 -1.42 -19.69 8.50
C ALA A 163 0.09 -19.46 8.69
N LEU A 164 0.43 -18.65 9.69
CA LEU A 164 1.80 -18.34 10.08
C LEU A 164 1.97 -18.63 11.57
N GLY A 165 2.40 -19.85 11.89
CA GLY A 165 2.83 -20.20 13.24
C GLY A 165 4.29 -19.81 13.49
N PHE A 166 4.62 -19.52 14.74
CA PHE A 166 5.99 -19.24 15.19
C PHE A 166 6.49 -20.39 16.09
N PRO A 167 7.58 -21.09 15.71
CA PRO A 167 8.13 -22.18 16.51
C PRO A 167 8.47 -21.77 17.94
N GLY A 168 8.18 -22.66 18.90
CA GLY A 168 8.44 -22.40 20.33
C GLY A 168 7.50 -21.37 20.99
N THR A 169 6.42 -20.98 20.30
CA THR A 169 5.39 -20.07 20.84
C THR A 169 4.04 -20.78 20.95
N VAL A 170 3.05 -20.12 21.56
CA VAL A 170 1.65 -20.59 21.59
C VAL A 170 1.06 -20.81 20.19
N THR A 171 1.63 -20.21 19.16
CA THR A 171 1.14 -20.33 17.77
C THR A 171 1.80 -21.42 16.95
N ASP A 172 2.74 -22.19 17.52
CA ASP A 172 3.52 -23.20 16.80
C ASP A 172 2.64 -24.25 16.11
N ARG A 173 1.53 -24.61 16.75
CA ARG A 173 0.56 -25.58 16.22
C ARG A 173 -0.39 -25.01 15.16
N PHE A 174 -0.41 -23.69 14.96
CA PHE A 174 -1.31 -23.06 14.01
C PHE A 174 -0.76 -23.16 12.58
N THR A 175 -1.16 -24.24 11.91
CA THR A 175 -0.74 -24.58 10.53
C THR A 175 -1.92 -24.51 9.55
N ALA A 176 -1.66 -24.78 8.28
CA ALA A 176 -2.69 -24.72 7.22
C ALA A 176 -3.92 -25.61 7.49
N VAL A 177 -3.76 -26.72 8.21
CA VAL A 177 -4.87 -27.64 8.56
C VAL A 177 -5.74 -27.10 9.69
N GLY A 178 -5.18 -26.26 10.56
CA GLY A 178 -5.88 -25.64 11.70
C GLY A 178 -6.71 -24.41 11.33
N ARG A 179 -6.68 -23.98 10.06
CA ARG A 179 -7.49 -22.85 9.57
C ARG A 179 -8.97 -23.20 9.58
N GLN A 180 -9.77 -22.34 10.21
CA GLN A 180 -11.20 -22.54 10.37
C GLN A 180 -12.00 -21.40 9.75
N GLY A 181 -11.50 -20.17 9.80
CA GLY A 181 -12.11 -19.03 9.13
C GLY A 181 -11.12 -18.27 8.26
N GLY A 182 -11.67 -17.38 7.44
CA GLY A 182 -10.91 -16.40 6.69
C GLY A 182 -11.77 -15.21 6.32
N LEU A 183 -11.15 -14.03 6.19
CA LEU A 183 -11.82 -12.82 5.74
C LEU A 183 -10.93 -12.06 4.76
N VAL A 184 -11.56 -11.18 4.00
CA VAL A 184 -10.86 -10.24 3.13
C VAL A 184 -11.49 -8.85 3.30
N ARG A 185 -10.69 -7.80 3.40
CA ARG A 185 -11.06 -6.37 3.45
C ARG A 185 -10.19 -5.59 2.46
N GLN A 186 -10.65 -4.43 2.00
CA GLN A 186 -9.90 -3.56 1.09
C GLN A 186 -10.15 -2.10 1.44
N ALA A 187 -9.09 -1.30 1.41
CA ALA A 187 -9.14 0.15 1.47
C ALA A 187 -7.83 0.71 0.87
N GLY A 188 -7.94 1.77 0.05
CA GLY A 188 -6.78 2.32 -0.65
C GLY A 188 -6.04 1.23 -1.45
N PRO A 189 -4.71 1.28 -1.53
CA PRO A 189 -3.90 0.32 -2.32
C PRO A 189 -3.66 -1.02 -1.63
N TYR A 190 -4.47 -1.36 -0.60
CA TYR A 190 -4.25 -2.54 0.24
C TYR A 190 -5.46 -3.47 0.30
N VAL A 191 -5.18 -4.77 0.30
CA VAL A 191 -6.15 -5.80 0.69
C VAL A 191 -5.64 -6.48 1.95
N VAL A 192 -6.44 -6.49 3.02
CA VAL A 192 -6.15 -7.27 4.22
C VAL A 192 -6.89 -8.59 4.17
N MET A 193 -6.14 -9.69 4.23
CA MET A 193 -6.66 -11.03 4.38
C MET A 193 -6.42 -11.50 5.82
N THR A 194 -7.30 -12.33 6.36
CA THR A 194 -6.98 -13.08 7.59
C THR A 194 -7.25 -14.55 7.39
N THR A 195 -6.56 -15.35 8.19
CA THR A 195 -6.97 -16.71 8.51
C THR A 195 -6.94 -16.92 10.01
N VAL A 196 -7.90 -17.68 10.53
CA VAL A 196 -8.13 -17.82 11.96
C VAL A 196 -8.45 -19.27 12.31
N GLY A 197 -8.06 -19.67 13.51
CA GLY A 197 -8.41 -20.95 14.12
C GLY A 197 -7.97 -21.02 15.57
N GLN A 198 -8.24 -22.14 16.21
CA GLN A 198 -7.96 -22.37 17.62
C GLN A 198 -6.47 -22.63 17.79
N VAL A 199 -5.94 -22.14 18.91
CA VAL A 199 -4.51 -22.21 19.25
C VAL A 199 -3.97 -23.64 19.33
N ASP A 200 -4.83 -24.62 19.64
CA ASP A 200 -4.45 -26.02 19.75
C ASP A 200 -4.17 -26.70 18.40
N GLY A 201 -4.42 -26.01 17.29
CA GLY A 201 -4.14 -26.49 15.93
C GLY A 201 -5.13 -27.54 15.44
N ARG A 202 -6.27 -27.73 16.12
CA ARG A 202 -7.25 -28.75 15.73
C ARG A 202 -7.70 -28.53 14.27
N PRO A 203 -7.81 -29.60 13.45
CA PRO A 203 -8.18 -29.45 12.06
C PRO A 203 -9.52 -28.75 11.90
N GLY A 204 -9.61 -27.76 11.02
CA GLY A 204 -10.87 -27.04 10.77
C GLY A 204 -12.00 -27.95 10.26
N LYS A 205 -11.65 -29.07 9.60
CA LYS A 205 -12.61 -30.10 9.16
C LYS A 205 -13.18 -30.95 10.30
N ALA A 206 -12.49 -31.00 11.44
CA ALA A 206 -12.94 -31.74 12.62
C ALA A 206 -13.88 -30.90 13.50
N VAL A 207 -13.94 -29.59 13.27
CA VAL A 207 -14.95 -28.71 13.86
C VAL A 207 -16.21 -28.85 13.00
N GLY A 208 -17.29 -29.35 13.59
CA GLY A 208 -18.56 -29.63 12.92
C GLY A 208 -19.21 -28.39 12.30
N GLU A 209 -20.36 -27.96 12.82
CA GLU A 209 -20.95 -26.70 12.34
C GLU A 209 -20.06 -25.51 12.74
N GLN A 210 -19.61 -24.75 11.75
CA GLN A 210 -18.81 -23.56 11.98
C GLN A 210 -19.63 -22.57 12.82
N ARG A 211 -19.05 -22.09 13.91
CA ARG A 211 -19.64 -21.01 14.72
C ARG A 211 -19.03 -19.68 14.25
N PRO A 212 -19.66 -18.95 13.32
CA PRO A 212 -19.05 -17.74 12.75
C PRO A 212 -18.81 -16.64 13.80
N THR A 213 -19.55 -16.65 14.91
CA THR A 213 -19.43 -15.63 15.97
C THR A 213 -18.08 -15.69 16.67
N ILE A 214 -17.51 -16.89 16.86
CA ILE A 214 -16.22 -17.06 17.57
C ILE A 214 -15.02 -16.44 16.88
N PHE A 215 -15.19 -16.07 15.61
CA PHE A 215 -14.17 -15.43 14.80
C PHE A 215 -14.61 -14.05 14.31
N ALA A 216 -15.75 -13.51 14.77
CA ALA A 216 -16.26 -12.22 14.30
C ALA A 216 -15.28 -11.07 14.56
N PHE A 217 -14.59 -11.09 15.71
CA PHE A 217 -13.60 -10.08 16.13
C PHE A 217 -12.41 -9.96 15.17
N THR A 218 -12.17 -10.96 14.33
CA THR A 218 -11.10 -10.88 13.32
C THR A 218 -11.34 -9.76 12.29
N GLY A 219 -12.60 -9.37 12.09
CA GLY A 219 -12.99 -8.20 11.31
C GLY A 219 -12.39 -6.92 11.90
N ASP A 220 -12.57 -6.69 13.20
CA ASP A 220 -12.04 -5.50 13.90
C ASP A 220 -10.53 -5.41 13.79
N ILE A 221 -9.82 -6.53 13.94
CA ILE A 221 -8.36 -6.58 13.79
C ILE A 221 -7.95 -6.16 12.37
N ALA A 222 -8.60 -6.73 11.36
CA ALA A 222 -8.32 -6.43 9.96
C ALA A 222 -8.61 -4.96 9.62
N ASP A 223 -9.76 -4.44 10.09
CA ASP A 223 -10.19 -3.07 9.82
C ASP A 223 -9.27 -2.05 10.52
N ARG A 224 -8.80 -2.35 11.74
CA ARG A 224 -7.84 -1.51 12.46
C ARG A 224 -6.47 -1.44 11.77
N ILE A 225 -5.94 -2.59 11.36
CA ILE A 225 -4.67 -2.67 10.61
C ILE A 225 -4.82 -1.91 9.29
N LEU A 226 -5.88 -2.20 8.54
CA LEU A 226 -6.15 -1.59 7.25
C LEU A 226 -6.27 -0.07 7.35
N ALA A 227 -7.05 0.46 8.30
CA ALA A 227 -7.18 1.89 8.53
C ALA A 227 -5.83 2.55 8.83
N GLY A 228 -4.99 1.94 9.67
CA GLY A 228 -3.66 2.45 9.98
C GLY A 228 -2.75 2.60 8.74
N LEU A 229 -2.90 1.73 7.74
CA LEU A 229 -2.15 1.79 6.49
C LEU A 229 -2.77 2.71 5.44
N SER A 230 -4.10 2.72 5.33
CA SER A 230 -4.81 3.33 4.19
C SER A 230 -5.27 4.76 4.43
N THR A 231 -5.29 5.25 5.68
CA THR A 231 -5.71 6.63 5.97
C THR A 231 -4.72 7.61 5.35
N PRO A 232 -5.14 8.46 4.38
CA PRO A 232 -4.24 9.41 3.76
C PRO A 232 -3.78 10.46 4.76
N GLU A 233 -2.48 10.75 4.77
CA GLU A 233 -1.93 11.95 5.40
C GLU A 233 -1.83 13.02 4.31
N ARG A 234 -2.34 14.23 4.57
CA ARG A 234 -2.22 15.32 3.59
C ARG A 234 -0.78 15.84 3.61
N PRO A 235 -0.08 15.88 2.46
CA PRO A 235 1.22 16.50 2.39
C PRO A 235 1.12 17.96 2.81
N SER A 236 1.96 18.36 3.76
CA SER A 236 2.13 19.76 4.15
C SER A 236 3.56 20.18 3.89
N CYS A 237 3.75 21.23 3.08
CA CYS A 237 5.06 21.80 2.80
C CYS A 237 5.71 22.44 4.04
N GLU A 238 4.98 22.57 5.14
CA GLU A 238 5.51 23.05 6.44
C GLU A 238 6.20 21.93 7.23
N SER A 239 5.96 20.67 6.88
CA SER A 239 6.53 19.51 7.58
C SER A 239 7.76 18.96 6.84
N GLY A 240 8.81 18.62 7.59
CA GLY A 240 10.06 18.08 7.04
C GLY A 240 9.93 16.70 6.37
N GLU A 241 8.76 16.07 6.45
CA GLU A 241 8.47 14.77 5.83
C GLU A 241 8.16 14.89 4.32
N TRP A 242 7.84 16.09 3.83
CA TRP A 242 7.48 16.34 2.44
C TRP A 242 8.42 17.37 1.81
N ARG A 243 8.94 17.07 0.62
CA ARG A 243 9.71 18.03 -0.18
C ARG A 243 8.81 18.66 -1.23
N CYS A 244 8.48 19.92 -0.97
CA CYS A 244 8.07 20.90 -1.96
C CYS A 244 9.35 21.68 -2.34
#